data_AF-A0AA48M216-F1
#
_entry.id   AF-A0AA48M216-F1
#
_cell.length_a   1.000
_cell.length_b   1.000
_cell.length_c   1.000
_cell.angle_alpha   90.00
_cell.angle_beta   90.00
_cell.angle_gamma   90.00
#
_symmetry.space_group_name_H-M   'P 1'
#
loop_
_entity.id
_entity.type
_entity.pdbx_description
1 polymer ?
#
loop_
_entity_poly.entity_id
_entity_poly.type
_entity_poly.pdbx_seq_one_letter_code
_entity_poly.pdbx_strand_id
1 'polypeptide(L)' 'MLHALIADAQARLDDARRQLRLAAINFDVPDDELLELRAKARTVYNELANLDRKKLKGSLLGFLKFW' A
#
# COMPACT_ATOMS: atom_id res chain seq x y z
N MET A 1 11.12 6.16 13.06
CA MET A 1 10.90 4.80 12.52
C MET A 1 9.61 4.66 11.72
N LEU A 2 8.43 5.04 12.25
CA LEU A 2 7.14 4.87 11.52
C LEU A 2 7.11 5.54 10.13
N HIS A 3 7.71 6.72 9.97
CA HIS A 3 7.81 7.39 8.68
C HIS A 3 8.64 6.60 7.64
N ALA A 4 9.71 5.92 8.06
CA ALA A 4 10.52 5.10 7.17
C ALA A 4 9.76 3.83 6.74
N LEU A 5 8.96 3.25 7.64
CA LEU A 5 8.09 2.11 7.31
C LEU A 5 6.97 2.49 6.34
N ILE A 6 6.41 3.70 6.48
CA ILE A 6 5.41 4.21 5.53
C ILE A 6 6.05 4.48 4.16
N ALA A 7 7.25 5.07 4.12
CA ALA A 7 7.95 5.31 2.87
C ALA A 7 8.32 4.01 2.12
N ASP A 8 8.80 2.99 2.84
CA ASP A 8 9.06 1.66 2.27
C ASP A 8 7.77 0.99 1.77
N ALA A 9 6.68 1.05 2.55
CA ALA A 9 5.39 0.53 2.12
C ALA A 9 4.81 1.28 0.89
N GLN A 10 5.03 2.58 0.78
CA GLN A 10 4.67 3.39 -0.40
C GLN A 10 5.49 2.98 -1.62
N ALA A 11 6.80 2.80 -1.48
CA ALA A 11 7.66 2.34 -2.57
C ALA A 11 7.21 0.97 -3.10
N ARG A 12 6.86 0.03 -2.20
CA ARG A 12 6.31 -1.29 -2.58
C ARG A 12 4.97 -1.20 -3.29
N LEU A 13 4.10 -0.29 -2.86
CA LEU A 13 2.81 -0.04 -3.50
C LEU A 13 3.00 0.50 -4.93
N ASP A 14 3.92 1.44 -5.11
CA ASP A 14 4.19 2.05 -6.40
C ASP A 14 4.82 1.05 -7.38
N ASP A 15 5.71 0.17 -6.89
CA ASP A 15 6.25 -0.92 -7.69
C ASP A 15 5.16 -1.92 -8.11
N ALA A 16 4.31 -2.37 -7.16
CA ALA A 16 3.19 -3.25 -7.47
C ALA A 16 2.21 -2.65 -8.50
N ARG A 17 1.96 -1.33 -8.43
CA ARG A 17 1.15 -0.60 -9.41
C ARG A 17 1.81 -0.54 -10.78
N ARG A 18 3.13 -0.33 -10.82
CA ARG A 18 3.90 -0.32 -12.07
C ARG A 18 3.83 -1.69 -12.74
N GLN A 19 4.07 -2.77 -12.00
CA GLN A 19 3.97 -4.14 -12.51
C GLN A 19 2.57 -4.44 -13.04
N LEU A 20 1.52 -4.04 -12.30
CA LEU A 20 0.14 -4.19 -12.75
C LEU A 20 -0.16 -3.44 -14.04
N ARG A 21 0.33 -2.20 -14.17
CA ARG A 21 0.15 -1.43 -15.39
C ARG A 21 0.82 -2.08 -16.58
N LEU A 22 2.05 -2.57 -16.41
CA LEU A 22 2.79 -3.27 -17.45
C LEU A 22 2.10 -4.59 -17.83
N ALA A 23 1.62 -5.36 -16.85
CA ALA A 23 0.86 -6.58 -17.12
C ALA A 23 -0.47 -6.30 -17.81
N ALA A 24 -1.19 -5.24 -17.42
CA ALA A 24 -2.49 -4.92 -18.00
C ALA A 24 -2.44 -4.47 -19.48
N ILE A 25 -1.29 -3.96 -19.93
CA ILE A 25 -1.07 -3.60 -21.34
C ILE A 25 -0.38 -4.70 -22.14
N ASN A 26 0.16 -5.72 -21.47
CA ASN A 26 0.81 -6.87 -22.09
C ASN A 26 -0.17 -8.03 -22.19
N PHE A 27 -0.72 -8.25 -23.38
CA PHE A 27 -1.70 -9.32 -23.64
C PHE A 27 -1.10 -10.72 -23.64
N ASP A 28 0.23 -10.85 -23.55
CA ASP A 28 0.90 -12.14 -23.35
C ASP A 28 0.86 -12.61 -21.88
N VAL A 29 0.42 -11.73 -20.95
CA VAL A 29 0.26 -12.08 -19.54
C VAL A 29 -1.09 -12.79 -19.34
N PRO A 30 -1.11 -14.02 -18.80
CA PRO A 30 -2.34 -14.72 -18.51
C PRO A 30 -3.23 -13.95 -17.53
N ASP A 31 -4.55 -14.07 -17.70
CA ASP A 31 -5.54 -13.43 -16.83
C ASP A 31 -5.37 -13.82 -15.35
N ASP A 32 -5.00 -15.07 -15.08
CA ASP A 32 -4.75 -15.56 -13.72
C ASP A 32 -3.57 -14.84 -13.05
N GLU A 33 -2.48 -14.60 -13.79
CA GLU A 33 -1.32 -13.86 -13.31
C GLU A 33 -1.66 -12.38 -13.06
N LEU A 34 -2.49 -11.80 -13.94
CA LEU A 34 -3.06 -10.46 -13.75
C LEU A 34 -3.92 -10.36 -12.48
N LEU A 35 -4.73 -11.37 -12.19
CA LEU A 35 -5.54 -11.44 -10.97
C LEU A 35 -4.68 -11.56 -9.71
N GLU A 36 -3.61 -12.35 -9.75
CA GLU A 36 -2.66 -12.46 -8.64
C GLU A 36 -1.96 -11.12 -8.36
N LEU A 37 -1.50 -10.43 -9.40
CA LEU A 37 -0.89 -9.11 -9.26
C LEU A 37 -1.86 -8.09 -8.65
N ARG A 38 -3.15 -8.16 -9.01
CA ARG A 38 -4.21 -7.32 -8.41
C ARG A 38 -4.41 -7.64 -6.93
N ALA A 39 -4.44 -8.93 -6.58
CA ALA A 39 -4.55 -9.36 -5.19
C ALA A 39 -3.36 -8.87 -4.36
N LYS A 40 -2.13 -9.02 -4.88
CA LYS A 40 -0.90 -8.54 -4.22
C LYS A 40 -0.93 -7.03 -3.98
N ALA A 41 -1.26 -6.23 -5.00
CA ALA A 41 -1.34 -4.78 -4.85
C ALA A 41 -2.40 -4.35 -3.83
N ARG A 42 -3.53 -5.07 -3.75
CA ARG A 42 -4.58 -4.80 -2.77
C ARG A 42 -4.13 -5.10 -1.34
N THR A 43 -3.36 -6.16 -1.12
CA THR A 43 -2.77 -6.47 0.19
C THR A 43 -1.83 -5.37 0.65
N VAL A 44 -0.90 -4.94 -0.21
CA VAL A 44 0.05 -3.85 0.11
C VAL A 44 -0.68 -2.53 0.40
N TYR A 45 -1.74 -2.22 -0.35
CA TYR A 45 -2.58 -1.05 -0.08
C TYR A 45 -3.25 -1.12 1.30
N ASN A 46 -3.80 -2.28 1.67
CA ASN A 46 -4.43 -2.47 2.98
C ASN A 46 -3.41 -2.33 4.13
N GLU A 47 -2.19 -2.83 3.94
CA GLU A 47 -1.10 -2.66 4.90
C GLU A 47 -0.74 -1.18 5.09
N LEU A 48 -0.59 -0.44 4.00
CA LEU A 48 -0.33 1.01 4.03
C LEU A 48 -1.46 1.74 4.76
N ALA A 49 -2.72 1.46 4.42
CA ALA A 49 -3.88 2.08 5.05
C ALA A 49 -3.94 1.79 6.57
N ASN A 50 -3.53 0.59 6.99
CA ASN A 50 -3.45 0.23 8.41
C ASN A 50 -2.32 0.98 9.13
N LEU A 51 -1.17 1.17 8.48
CA LEU A 51 -0.06 1.96 9.02
C LEU A 51 -0.45 3.44 9.18
N ASP A 52 -1.14 4.01 8.18
CA ASP A 52 -1.64 5.38 8.23
C ASP A 52 -2.71 5.57 9.32
N ARG A 53 -3.63 4.60 9.49
CA ARG A 53 -4.61 4.62 10.59
C ARG A 53 -3.94 4.56 11.97
N LYS A 54 -2.88 3.77 12.13
CA LYS A 54 -2.11 3.71 13.39
C LYS A 54 -1.44 5.06 13.69
N LYS A 55 -0.87 5.71 12.69
CA LYS A 55 -0.29 7.06 12.80
C LYS A 55 -1.34 8.10 13.25
N LEU A 56 -2.51 8.08 12.61
CA LEU A 56 -3.62 9.00 12.93
C LEU A 56 -4.15 8.81 14.35
N LYS A 57 -4.34 7.56 14.81
CA LYS A 57 -4.79 7.27 16.18
C LYS A 57 -3.78 7.74 17.24
N GLY A 58 -2.48 7.53 17.02
CA GLY A 58 -1.44 8.03 17.92
C GLY A 58 -1.40 9.57 17.98
N SER A 59 -1.65 10.24 16.86
CA SER A 59 -1.70 11.71 16.81
C SER A 59 -2.96 12.28 17.49
N LEU A 60 -4.14 11.68 17.26
CA LEU A 60 -5.40 12.08 17.89
C LEU A 60 -5.35 11.98 19.42
N LEU A 61 -4.77 10.91 19.96
CA LEU A 61 -4.57 10.76 21.41
C LEU A 61 -3.59 11.80 21.98
N GLY A 62 -2.60 12.23 21.18
CA GLY A 62 -1.69 13.31 21.55
C GLY A 62 -2.38 14.67 21.62
N PHE A 63 -3.25 14.97 20.65
CA PHE A 63 -4.04 16.21 20.64
C PHE A 63 -5.06 16.28 21.78
N LEU A 64 -5.73 15.17 22.11
CA LEU A 64 -6.73 15.15 23.20
C LEU A 64 -6.13 15.29 24.60
N LYS A 65 -4.85 14.93 24.79
CA LYS A 65 -4.15 15.09 26.08
C LYS A 65 -3.68 16.53 26.36
N PHE A 66 -3.69 17.38 25.34
CA PHE A 66 -3.23 18.77 25.42
C PHE A 66 -4.36 19.77 25.65
N TRP A 67 -5.62 19.30 25.73
CA TRP A 67 -6.80 20.10 26.04
C TRP A 67 -7.33 19.77 27.44
#